data_AF-A0A329LP31-F1
#
_entry.id   AF-A0A329LP31-F1
#
_cell.length_a   1.000
_cell.length_b   1.000
_cell.length_c   1.000
_cell.angle_alpha   90.00
_cell.angle_beta   90.00
_cell.angle_gamma   90.00
#
_symmetry.space_group_name_H-M   'P 1'
#
loop_
_entity.id
_entity.type
_entity.pdbx_description
1 polymer ?
#
loop_
_entity_poly.entity_id
_entity_poly.type
_entity_poly.pdbx_seq_one_letter_code
_entity_poly.pdbx_strand_id
1 'polypeptide(L)'
;MKRTQAVVLLFFVLIAGCKAETGGELSLKAAAPNGAEQALIVQASGEREEEGSKRAFQTPAIDENSAYRSVMETIERIAVRAQEARNDAKEQTSALAGLDRALEASGSWISVELKRNIRFNAADAYAAIGEYDEAERTVETIDDAFYKASAWAKIAERYAEDGKNGQAGDLLLRCVDILKTIDHAADRISLVRIMTSAFFKAGDVEGGLRLADMIKKEPLLQSSEYYWPYYVSIYERAAVHAERFGETKLADRIFGKLVELTNSLPDGFVLYDKESYLAGPTEDGGGVIGSFASIGAYERCRELIGLLESELVIVKAWKDVAKAAYLQGDTKEASQAIGEAERKLGRMKDSDSYKIAKRFVDEYRSMTNPS
;
A
#
# COMPACT_ATOMS: atom_id res chain seq x y z
N MET A 1 -3.06 7.03 -17.31
CA MET A 1 -4.26 6.79 -16.48
C MET A 1 -3.97 6.18 -15.10
N LYS A 2 -2.97 5.28 -14.94
CA LYS A 2 -2.66 4.66 -13.63
C LYS A 2 -2.01 5.59 -12.57
N ARG A 3 -1.32 6.66 -12.99
CA ARG A 3 -0.69 7.66 -12.08
C ARG A 3 -1.70 8.49 -11.26
N THR A 4 -2.98 8.48 -11.63
CA THR A 4 -4.00 9.36 -11.04
C THR A 4 -4.70 8.77 -9.81
N GLN A 5 -4.62 7.44 -9.60
CA GLN A 5 -5.29 6.76 -8.49
C GLN A 5 -4.47 6.73 -7.20
N ALA A 6 -3.13 6.74 -7.29
CA ALA A 6 -2.24 6.70 -6.12
C ALA A 6 -2.37 7.94 -5.20
N VAL A 7 -2.64 9.10 -5.78
CA VAL A 7 -2.69 10.36 -5.04
C VAL A 7 -4.06 10.57 -4.35
N VAL A 8 -5.14 9.96 -4.87
CA VAL A 8 -6.49 9.97 -4.26
C VAL A 8 -6.54 9.12 -2.97
N LEU A 9 -5.74 8.05 -2.89
CA LEU A 9 -5.64 7.20 -1.70
C LEU A 9 -4.89 7.90 -0.55
N LEU A 10 -3.91 8.76 -0.86
CA LEU A 10 -3.20 9.60 0.11
C LEU A 10 -4.16 10.54 0.89
N PHE A 11 -5.26 10.93 0.24
CA PHE A 11 -6.29 11.82 0.79
C PHE A 11 -7.17 11.15 1.87
N PHE A 12 -7.40 9.84 1.80
CA PHE A 12 -8.16 9.12 2.84
C PHE A 12 -7.35 8.88 4.12
N VAL A 13 -6.03 8.69 4.01
CA VAL A 13 -5.16 8.43 5.15
C VAL A 13 -4.93 9.69 5.99
N LEU A 14 -4.74 10.85 5.35
CA LEU A 14 -4.58 12.13 6.06
C LEU A 14 -5.86 12.57 6.79
N ILE A 15 -7.05 12.30 6.22
CA ILE A 15 -8.33 12.68 6.83
C ILE A 15 -8.79 11.69 7.92
N ALA A 16 -8.53 10.39 7.77
CA ALA A 16 -8.94 9.38 8.74
C ALA A 16 -8.14 9.47 10.06
N GLY A 17 -6.85 9.82 10.00
CA GLY A 17 -6.03 10.01 11.20
C GLY A 17 -6.46 11.20 12.07
N CYS A 18 -6.95 12.29 11.47
CA CYS A 18 -7.35 13.49 12.21
C CYS A 18 -8.68 13.37 12.97
N LYS A 19 -9.53 12.38 12.67
CA LYS A 19 -10.89 12.31 13.23
C LYS A 19 -11.04 11.44 14.48
N ALA A 20 -10.00 10.68 14.86
CA ALA A 20 -10.10 9.66 15.91
C ALA A 20 -9.70 10.14 17.33
N GLU A 21 -9.00 11.27 17.50
CA GLU A 21 -8.33 11.59 18.78
C GLU A 21 -8.85 12.83 19.54
N THR A 22 -9.86 13.54 19.07
CA THR A 22 -10.42 14.69 19.83
C THR A 22 -11.48 14.22 20.82
N GLY A 23 -11.05 13.52 21.86
CA GLY A 23 -11.89 12.99 22.94
C GLY A 23 -11.18 12.98 24.29
N GLY A 24 -10.51 14.07 24.67
CA GLY A 24 -9.90 14.21 26.00
C GLY A 24 -9.36 15.61 26.25
N GLU A 25 -9.93 16.32 27.22
CA GLU A 25 -9.39 17.58 27.73
C GLU A 25 -8.04 17.32 28.42
N LEU A 26 -6.96 17.90 27.88
CA LEU A 26 -5.66 17.96 28.54
C LEU A 26 -5.35 19.40 28.92
N SER A 27 -5.37 19.70 30.23
CA SER A 27 -4.89 20.95 30.78
C SER A 27 -3.35 20.99 30.69
N LEU A 28 -2.79 21.83 29.84
CA LEU A 28 -1.34 22.05 29.74
C LEU A 28 -0.92 23.25 30.60
N LYS A 29 -0.08 22.99 31.61
CA LYS A 29 0.67 24.00 32.36
C LYS A 29 1.94 24.36 31.58
N ALA A 30 2.12 25.66 31.37
CA ALA A 30 3.12 26.27 30.50
C ALA A 30 4.59 25.99 30.88
N ALA A 31 5.41 25.82 29.85
CA ALA A 31 6.81 26.23 29.82
C ALA A 31 7.14 26.69 28.39
N ALA A 32 7.36 28.00 28.21
CA ALA A 32 7.73 28.61 26.93
C ALA A 32 9.23 28.45 26.63
N PRO A 33 9.60 28.41 25.34
CA PRO A 33 10.70 29.26 24.91
C PRO A 33 10.41 30.05 23.64
N ASN A 34 11.05 31.22 23.60
CA ASN A 34 10.89 32.31 22.64
C ASN A 34 11.36 31.92 21.23
N GLY A 35 10.45 31.99 20.25
CA GLY A 35 10.79 31.86 18.83
C GLY A 35 9.81 32.54 17.86
N ALA A 36 8.77 33.22 18.34
CA ALA A 36 7.64 33.66 17.53
C ALA A 36 7.82 35.01 16.81
N GLU A 37 8.94 35.72 16.97
CA GLU A 37 9.04 37.10 16.44
C GLU A 37 9.38 37.22 14.95
N GLN A 38 9.81 36.15 14.27
CA GLN A 38 10.32 36.29 12.89
C GLN A 38 9.38 35.82 11.77
N ALA A 39 8.24 35.19 12.07
CA ALA A 39 7.35 34.68 11.03
C ALA A 39 6.26 35.66 10.53
N LEU A 40 6.12 36.86 11.13
CA LEU A 40 5.00 37.77 10.87
C LEU A 40 5.39 39.22 10.50
N ILE A 41 6.66 39.48 10.16
CA ILE A 41 7.11 40.77 9.64
C ILE A 41 7.32 40.69 8.12
N VAL A 42 6.24 40.49 7.35
CA VAL A 42 6.25 40.70 5.87
C VAL A 42 5.06 41.55 5.39
N GLN A 43 4.20 42.08 6.27
CA GLN A 43 3.02 42.86 5.82
C GLN A 43 2.79 44.24 6.46
N ALA A 44 3.81 44.85 7.07
CA ALA A 44 3.66 46.22 7.59
C ALA A 44 4.89 47.08 7.27
N SER A 45 5.06 47.43 5.99
CA SER A 45 5.95 48.52 5.58
C SER A 45 5.16 49.50 4.73
N GLY A 46 4.71 50.59 5.38
CA GLY A 46 3.96 51.68 4.76
C GLY A 46 3.58 52.76 5.77
N GLU A 47 4.53 53.69 6.02
CA GLU A 47 4.35 55.12 6.37
C GLU A 47 3.48 55.54 7.58
N ARG A 48 4.11 56.00 8.67
CA ARG A 48 4.32 57.42 9.08
C ARG A 48 4.49 57.58 10.61
N GLU A 49 5.33 58.53 10.97
CA GLU A 49 5.87 58.85 12.30
C GLU A 49 4.89 59.43 13.34
N GLU A 50 5.32 59.26 14.60
CA GLU A 50 5.12 60.09 15.81
C GLU A 50 3.70 60.45 16.31
N GLU A 51 3.31 59.90 17.46
CA GLU A 51 3.30 60.67 18.72
C GLU A 51 3.02 59.76 19.94
N GLY A 52 3.65 60.10 21.07
CA GLY A 52 3.86 59.21 22.19
C GLY A 52 2.62 58.79 22.98
N SER A 53 2.61 57.52 23.42
CA SER A 53 1.94 57.13 24.66
C SER A 53 2.50 55.81 25.15
N LYS A 54 2.91 55.77 26.42
CA LYS A 54 3.23 54.54 27.16
C LYS A 54 1.95 53.71 27.32
N ARG A 55 1.53 52.99 26.28
CA ARG A 55 0.68 51.81 26.44
C ARG A 55 1.61 50.63 26.63
N ALA A 56 1.52 50.00 27.81
CA ALA A 56 2.00 48.64 27.97
C ALA A 56 1.36 47.82 26.85
N PHE A 57 2.18 47.39 25.89
CA PHE A 57 1.78 46.43 24.88
C PHE A 57 1.48 45.13 25.63
N GLN A 58 0.21 44.96 26.01
CA GLN A 58 -0.31 43.62 26.23
C GLN A 58 -0.30 42.97 24.85
N THR A 59 0.73 42.16 24.59
CA THR A 59 0.71 41.20 23.50
C THR A 59 -0.59 40.42 23.62
N PRO A 60 -1.47 40.45 22.60
CA PRO A 60 -2.69 39.64 22.64
C PRO A 60 -2.28 38.19 22.89
N ALA A 61 -2.91 37.53 23.86
CA ALA A 61 -2.77 36.10 24.00
C ALA A 61 -3.19 35.49 22.67
N ILE A 62 -2.22 34.97 21.91
CA ILE A 62 -2.50 34.26 20.66
C ILE A 62 -3.32 33.05 21.10
N ASP A 63 -4.56 32.95 20.61
CA ASP A 63 -5.37 31.75 20.79
C ASP A 63 -4.63 30.61 20.09
N GLU A 64 -4.01 29.74 20.88
CA GLU A 64 -3.25 28.58 20.46
C GLU A 64 -4.01 27.70 19.46
N ASN A 65 -5.35 27.66 19.61
CA ASN A 65 -6.25 26.91 18.73
C ASN A 65 -6.38 27.57 17.35
N SER A 66 -6.35 28.90 17.28
CA SER A 66 -6.40 29.66 16.03
C SER A 66 -5.11 29.51 15.21
N ALA A 67 -3.95 29.51 15.87
CA ALA A 67 -2.65 29.30 15.24
C ALA A 67 -2.51 27.86 14.70
N TYR A 68 -2.91 26.86 15.49
CA TYR A 68 -2.95 25.46 15.06
C TYR A 68 -3.83 25.26 13.82
N ARG A 69 -5.07 25.80 13.83
CA ARG A 69 -5.96 25.72 12.67
C ARG A 69 -5.37 26.37 11.43
N SER A 70 -4.76 27.54 11.56
CA SER A 70 -4.13 28.25 10.44
C SER A 70 -2.98 27.45 9.82
N VAL A 71 -2.16 26.79 10.65
CA VAL A 71 -1.09 25.89 10.19
C VAL A 71 -1.68 24.68 9.47
N MET A 72 -2.70 24.02 10.04
CA MET A 72 -3.34 22.86 9.44
C MET A 72 -4.03 23.21 8.11
N GLU A 73 -4.77 24.31 8.03
CA GLU A 73 -5.36 24.80 6.77
C GLU A 73 -4.29 25.11 5.71
N THR A 74 -3.11 25.57 6.13
CA THR A 74 -2.00 25.82 5.22
C THR A 74 -1.39 24.53 4.71
N ILE A 75 -1.18 23.55 5.59
CA ILE A 75 -0.73 22.20 5.23
C ILE A 75 -1.72 21.54 4.27
N GLU A 76 -3.02 21.60 4.56
CA GLU A 76 -4.07 21.05 3.72
C GLU A 76 -4.10 21.71 2.34
N ARG A 77 -4.03 23.05 2.26
CA ARG A 77 -3.97 23.76 0.98
C ARG A 77 -2.73 23.40 0.16
N ILE A 78 -1.59 23.25 0.82
CA ILE A 78 -0.34 22.84 0.15
C ILE A 78 -0.48 21.42 -0.40
N ALA A 79 -1.03 20.49 0.40
CA ALA A 79 -1.26 19.11 -0.01
C ALA A 79 -2.25 19.02 -1.20
N VAL A 80 -3.34 19.79 -1.16
CA VAL A 80 -4.32 19.87 -2.27
C VAL A 80 -3.66 20.43 -3.53
N ARG A 81 -2.85 21.50 -3.43
CA ARG A 81 -2.13 22.04 -4.60
C ARG A 81 -1.14 21.06 -5.20
N ALA A 82 -0.37 20.35 -4.38
CA ALA A 82 0.53 19.29 -4.84
C ALA A 82 -0.24 18.19 -5.59
N GLN A 83 -1.47 17.88 -5.15
CA GLN A 83 -2.36 16.93 -5.80
C GLN A 83 -2.95 17.46 -7.13
N GLU A 84 -3.38 18.72 -7.16
CA GLU A 84 -4.08 19.33 -8.30
C GLU A 84 -3.16 19.68 -9.47
N ALA A 85 -1.88 19.93 -9.20
CA ALA A 85 -0.84 20.24 -10.18
C ALA A 85 -0.45 19.07 -11.10
N ARG A 86 -1.42 18.22 -11.48
CA ARG A 86 -1.32 16.90 -12.13
C ARG A 86 -0.40 16.78 -13.35
N ASN A 87 0.03 17.89 -13.95
CA ASN A 87 0.85 17.90 -15.16
C ASN A 87 2.11 18.80 -15.07
N ASP A 88 2.36 19.50 -13.95
CA ASP A 88 3.56 20.31 -13.77
C ASP A 88 4.37 19.84 -12.55
N ALA A 89 5.37 19.01 -12.82
CA ALA A 89 6.28 18.49 -11.80
C ALA A 89 6.96 19.62 -11.00
N LYS A 90 7.17 20.81 -11.59
CA LYS A 90 7.79 21.95 -10.88
C LYS A 90 6.84 22.55 -9.85
N GLU A 91 5.56 22.67 -10.18
CA GLU A 91 4.54 23.18 -9.26
C GLU A 91 4.31 22.18 -8.11
N GLN A 92 4.30 20.87 -8.40
CA GLN A 92 4.23 19.81 -7.40
C GLN A 92 5.41 19.83 -6.44
N THR A 93 6.64 19.91 -6.98
CA THR A 93 7.88 20.00 -6.18
C THR A 93 7.88 21.23 -5.28
N SER A 94 7.42 22.38 -5.81
CA SER A 94 7.35 23.63 -5.06
C SER A 94 6.33 23.57 -3.92
N ALA A 95 5.19 22.92 -4.14
CA ALA A 95 4.19 22.68 -3.10
C ALA A 95 4.75 21.78 -2.00
N LEU A 96 5.36 20.65 -2.35
CA LEU A 96 5.97 19.74 -1.38
C LEU A 96 7.10 20.42 -0.58
N ALA A 97 7.93 21.26 -1.21
CA ALA A 97 8.96 22.03 -0.50
C ALA A 97 8.36 23.10 0.43
N GLY A 98 7.13 23.57 0.15
CA GLY A 98 6.36 24.42 1.06
C GLY A 98 5.89 23.68 2.31
N LEU A 99 5.60 22.37 2.18
CA LEU A 99 5.12 21.52 3.27
C LEU A 99 6.21 21.33 4.33
N ASP A 100 7.44 21.00 3.94
CA ASP A 100 8.55 20.85 4.89
C ASP A 100 8.80 22.12 5.69
N ARG A 101 8.77 23.28 5.02
CA ARG A 101 8.90 24.59 5.70
C ARG A 101 7.75 24.86 6.67
N ALA A 102 6.53 24.50 6.30
CA ALA A 102 5.38 24.62 7.19
C ALA A 102 5.50 23.70 8.42
N LEU A 103 6.02 22.48 8.25
CA LEU A 103 6.27 21.54 9.35
C LEU A 103 7.36 22.02 10.30
N GLU A 104 8.44 22.62 9.78
CA GLU A 104 9.47 23.21 10.63
C GLU A 104 8.94 24.42 11.40
N ALA A 105 8.22 25.32 10.72
CA ALA A 105 7.59 26.49 11.33
C ALA A 105 6.53 26.10 12.39
N SER A 106 5.90 24.95 12.22
CA SER A 106 4.89 24.44 13.16
C SER A 106 5.44 24.00 14.51
N GLY A 107 6.77 24.00 14.74
CA GLY A 107 7.36 23.82 16.08
C GLY A 107 6.80 22.63 16.86
N SER A 108 6.41 22.83 18.11
CA SER A 108 5.77 21.80 18.96
C SER A 108 4.25 21.70 18.80
N TRP A 109 3.65 22.47 17.90
CA TRP A 109 2.20 22.59 17.73
C TRP A 109 1.59 21.40 17.00
N ILE A 110 2.42 20.67 16.25
CA ILE A 110 2.08 19.44 15.55
C ILE A 110 2.76 18.28 16.26
N SER A 111 2.01 17.21 16.53
CA SER A 111 2.56 15.99 17.14
C SER A 111 3.68 15.40 16.28
N VAL A 112 4.62 14.74 16.95
CA VAL A 112 5.76 14.08 16.27
C VAL A 112 5.24 13.05 15.26
N GLU A 113 4.19 12.32 15.62
CA GLU A 113 3.51 11.34 14.78
C GLU A 113 2.93 11.96 13.51
N LEU A 114 2.28 13.13 13.62
CA LEU A 114 1.72 13.80 12.45
C LEU A 114 2.83 14.34 11.54
N LYS A 115 3.89 14.93 12.08
CA LYS A 115 5.05 15.35 11.28
C LYS A 115 5.68 14.18 10.52
N ARG A 116 5.83 13.04 11.19
CA ARG A 116 6.35 11.80 10.62
C ARG A 116 5.50 11.28 9.47
N ASN A 117 4.18 11.21 9.67
CA ASN A 117 3.23 10.79 8.64
C ASN A 117 3.27 11.72 7.42
N ILE A 118 3.35 13.03 7.64
CA ILE A 118 3.41 14.01 6.55
C ILE A 118 4.72 13.84 5.76
N ARG A 119 5.88 13.72 6.43
CA ARG A 119 7.17 13.46 5.76
C ARG A 119 7.18 12.14 4.99
N PHE A 120 6.65 11.07 5.58
CA PHE A 120 6.49 9.78 4.90
C PHE A 120 5.68 9.92 3.59
N ASN A 121 4.55 10.61 3.65
CA ASN A 121 3.68 10.84 2.49
C ASN A 121 4.33 11.77 1.45
N ALA A 122 5.06 12.79 1.89
CA ALA A 122 5.79 13.70 1.02
C ALA A 122 6.90 12.97 0.24
N ALA A 123 7.63 12.06 0.88
CA ALA A 123 8.63 11.23 0.22
C ALA A 123 8.02 10.34 -0.89
N ASP A 124 6.89 9.67 -0.61
CA ASP A 124 6.16 8.88 -1.64
C ASP A 124 5.68 9.77 -2.79
N ALA A 125 5.20 10.98 -2.48
CA ALA A 125 4.77 11.95 -3.49
C ALA A 125 5.93 12.44 -4.38
N TYR A 126 7.08 12.77 -3.81
CA TYR A 126 8.29 13.14 -4.56
C TYR A 126 8.73 11.99 -5.48
N ALA A 127 8.79 10.76 -4.97
CA ALA A 127 9.16 9.60 -5.79
C ALA A 127 8.14 9.32 -6.91
N ALA A 128 6.85 9.52 -6.66
CA ALA A 128 5.79 9.32 -7.66
C ALA A 128 5.88 10.28 -8.87
N ILE A 129 6.53 11.44 -8.70
CA ILE A 129 6.80 12.41 -9.77
C ILE A 129 8.22 12.29 -10.35
N GLY A 130 9.03 11.35 -9.84
CA GLY A 130 10.38 11.07 -10.29
C GLY A 130 11.49 11.92 -9.65
N GLU A 131 11.15 12.75 -8.66
CA GLU A 131 12.09 13.56 -7.88
C GLU A 131 12.69 12.72 -6.75
N TYR A 132 13.50 11.75 -7.12
CA TYR A 132 14.00 10.73 -6.20
C TYR A 132 14.98 11.28 -5.16
N ASP A 133 15.82 12.25 -5.52
CA ASP A 133 16.79 12.84 -4.59
C ASP A 133 16.09 13.61 -3.46
N GLU A 134 15.02 14.34 -3.80
CA GLU A 134 14.12 15.02 -2.87
C GLU A 134 13.42 14.00 -1.98
N ALA A 135 12.88 12.92 -2.55
CA ALA A 135 12.24 11.85 -1.80
C ALA A 135 13.19 11.26 -0.75
N GLU A 136 14.41 10.89 -1.15
CA GLU A 136 15.42 10.34 -0.25
C GLU A 136 15.82 11.35 0.84
N ARG A 137 16.02 12.62 0.49
CA ARG A 137 16.28 13.71 1.46
C ARG A 137 15.16 13.84 2.49
N THR A 138 13.90 13.82 2.07
CA THR A 138 12.75 13.88 2.98
C THR A 138 12.74 12.66 3.90
N VAL A 139 13.04 11.46 3.41
CA VAL A 139 13.11 10.25 4.25
C VAL A 139 14.19 10.37 5.34
N GLU A 140 15.31 11.04 5.07
CA GLU A 140 16.35 11.20 6.09
C GLU A 140 15.89 12.01 7.31
N THR A 141 14.89 12.86 7.14
CA THR A 141 14.29 13.67 8.21
C THR A 141 13.26 12.91 9.07
N ILE A 142 12.95 11.66 8.71
CA ILE A 142 12.10 10.77 9.50
C ILE A 142 12.94 10.17 10.63
N ASP A 143 12.48 10.30 11.87
CA ASP A 143 13.22 9.86 13.06
C ASP A 143 12.97 8.38 13.40
N ASP A 144 11.77 7.90 13.11
CA ASP A 144 11.34 6.54 13.40
C ASP A 144 11.81 5.54 12.35
N ALA A 145 12.44 4.46 12.85
CA ALA A 145 13.02 3.41 12.04
C ALA A 145 12.00 2.73 11.12
N PHE A 146 10.80 2.40 11.61
CA PHE A 146 9.78 1.73 10.82
C PHE A 146 9.30 2.64 9.68
N TYR A 147 8.99 3.90 9.97
CA TYR A 147 8.53 4.85 8.96
C TYR A 147 9.63 5.20 7.95
N LYS A 148 10.88 5.37 8.40
CA LYS A 148 12.03 5.63 7.53
C LYS A 148 12.23 4.49 6.53
N ALA A 149 12.32 3.25 7.03
CA ALA A 149 12.51 2.08 6.18
C ALA A 149 11.31 1.82 5.26
N SER A 150 10.08 2.05 5.74
CA SER A 150 8.88 1.93 4.92
C SER A 150 8.87 2.95 3.78
N ALA A 151 9.32 4.18 4.02
CA ALA A 151 9.39 5.21 2.99
C ALA A 151 10.45 4.86 1.93
N TRP A 152 11.65 4.43 2.33
CA TRP A 152 12.65 3.94 1.37
C TRP A 152 12.16 2.74 0.56
N ALA A 153 11.44 1.79 1.17
CA ALA A 153 10.90 0.65 0.45
C ALA A 153 9.86 1.07 -0.62
N LYS A 154 9.04 2.09 -0.32
CA LYS A 154 8.13 2.69 -1.33
C LYS A 154 8.89 3.41 -2.45
N ILE A 155 9.94 4.16 -2.12
CA ILE A 155 10.79 4.80 -3.13
C ILE A 155 11.45 3.73 -4.02
N ALA A 156 11.94 2.63 -3.43
CA ALA A 156 12.50 1.51 -4.16
C ALA A 156 11.49 0.86 -5.11
N GLU A 157 10.23 0.72 -4.68
CA GLU A 157 9.13 0.27 -5.53
C GLU A 157 8.91 1.22 -6.73
N ARG A 158 9.00 2.55 -6.54
CA ARG A 158 8.94 3.52 -7.65
C ARG A 158 10.14 3.42 -8.58
N TYR A 159 11.34 3.30 -8.03
CA TYR A 159 12.54 3.05 -8.83
C TYR A 159 12.37 1.80 -9.71
N ALA A 160 11.86 0.71 -9.15
CA ALA A 160 11.59 -0.52 -9.89
C ALA A 160 10.52 -0.34 -10.99
N GLU A 161 9.45 0.41 -10.69
CA GLU A 161 8.40 0.76 -11.69
C GLU A 161 8.97 1.58 -12.86
N ASP A 162 9.98 2.41 -12.61
CA ASP A 162 10.72 3.17 -13.62
C ASP A 162 11.90 2.39 -14.25
N GLY A 163 12.08 1.11 -13.91
CA GLY A 163 13.15 0.24 -14.43
C GLY A 163 14.53 0.48 -13.84
N LYS A 164 14.63 1.29 -12.77
CA LYS A 164 15.86 1.62 -12.04
C LYS A 164 16.15 0.60 -10.94
N ASN A 165 16.23 -0.68 -11.33
CA ASN A 165 16.31 -1.81 -10.38
C ASN A 165 17.55 -1.80 -9.48
N GLY A 166 18.68 -1.24 -9.96
CA GLY A 166 19.90 -1.09 -9.15
C GLY A 166 19.67 -0.16 -7.96
N GLN A 167 19.11 1.03 -8.20
CA GLN A 167 18.78 1.99 -7.13
C GLN A 167 17.70 1.44 -6.19
N ALA A 168 16.72 0.71 -6.72
CA ALA A 168 15.75 0.01 -5.90
C ALA A 168 16.43 -0.98 -4.94
N GLY A 169 17.35 -1.80 -5.46
CA GLY A 169 18.13 -2.74 -4.67
C GLY A 169 18.96 -2.07 -3.56
N ASP A 170 19.65 -0.98 -3.89
CA ASP A 170 20.47 -0.23 -2.92
C ASP A 170 19.63 0.31 -1.75
N LEU A 171 18.47 0.91 -2.03
CA LEU A 171 17.54 1.36 -0.99
C LEU A 171 17.00 0.21 -0.16
N LEU A 172 16.64 -0.90 -0.80
CA LEU A 172 16.12 -2.07 -0.09
C LEU A 172 17.15 -2.69 0.85
N LEU A 173 18.44 -2.71 0.48
CA LEU A 173 19.51 -3.15 1.38
C LEU A 173 19.61 -2.25 2.62
N ARG A 174 19.46 -0.93 2.49
CA ARG A 174 19.38 -0.01 3.65
C ARG A 174 18.17 -0.33 4.54
N CYS A 175 17.01 -0.63 3.94
CA CYS A 175 15.84 -1.06 4.70
C CYS A 175 16.10 -2.36 5.48
N VAL A 176 16.86 -3.32 4.92
CA VAL A 176 17.21 -4.58 5.62
C VAL A 176 18.02 -4.31 6.88
N ASP A 177 18.91 -3.33 6.86
CA ASP A 177 19.70 -2.98 8.03
C ASP A 177 18.86 -2.31 9.12
N ILE A 178 17.92 -1.43 8.75
CA ILE A 178 16.96 -0.85 9.71
C ILE A 178 15.99 -1.91 10.26
N LEU A 179 15.53 -2.85 9.43
CA LEU A 179 14.61 -3.90 9.86
C LEU A 179 15.13 -4.67 11.09
N LYS A 180 16.46 -4.88 11.17
CA LYS A 180 17.13 -5.57 12.29
C LYS A 180 17.10 -4.77 13.60
N THR A 181 16.85 -3.47 13.54
CA THR A 181 16.81 -2.57 14.71
C THR A 181 15.39 -2.29 15.21
N ILE A 182 14.36 -2.81 14.53
CA ILE A 182 12.97 -2.61 14.94
C ILE A 182 12.59 -3.65 15.99
N ASP A 183 12.25 -3.18 17.19
CA ASP A 183 11.94 -4.06 18.33
C ASP A 183 10.52 -4.64 18.27
N HIS A 184 9.56 -3.89 17.74
CA HIS A 184 8.16 -4.31 17.71
C HIS A 184 7.92 -5.33 16.57
N ALA A 185 7.50 -6.53 16.93
CA ALA A 185 7.35 -7.64 15.98
C ALA A 185 6.28 -7.36 14.90
N ALA A 186 5.18 -6.67 15.23
CA ALA A 186 4.18 -6.32 14.22
C ALA A 186 4.73 -5.34 13.18
N ASP A 187 5.61 -4.43 13.60
CA ASP A 187 6.25 -3.45 12.72
C ASP A 187 7.26 -4.14 11.81
N ARG A 188 8.04 -5.11 12.34
CA ARG A 188 8.91 -5.97 11.53
C ARG A 188 8.12 -6.74 10.47
N ILE A 189 7.02 -7.40 10.85
CA ILE A 189 6.17 -8.15 9.91
C ILE A 189 5.61 -7.23 8.83
N SER A 190 5.11 -6.05 9.22
CA SER A 190 4.57 -5.06 8.30
C SER A 190 5.63 -4.53 7.33
N LEU A 191 6.83 -4.22 7.83
CA LEU A 191 7.94 -3.74 7.00
C LEU A 191 8.41 -4.82 6.02
N VAL A 192 8.54 -6.08 6.45
CA VAL A 192 8.89 -7.19 5.54
C VAL A 192 7.86 -7.33 4.43
N ARG A 193 6.56 -7.17 4.73
CA ARG A 193 5.53 -7.20 3.68
C ARG A 193 5.74 -6.10 2.63
N ILE A 194 6.08 -4.89 3.05
CA ILE A 194 6.35 -3.77 2.14
C ILE A 194 7.62 -4.05 1.33
N MET A 195 8.70 -4.46 2.01
CA MET A 195 9.98 -4.73 1.37
C MET A 195 9.91 -5.88 0.37
N THR A 196 9.26 -6.99 0.69
CA THR A 196 9.13 -8.14 -0.25
C THR A 196 8.43 -7.73 -1.54
N SER A 197 7.36 -6.92 -1.45
CA SER A 197 6.71 -6.34 -2.63
C SER A 197 7.68 -5.53 -3.50
N ALA A 198 8.48 -4.66 -2.88
CA ALA A 198 9.46 -3.85 -3.58
C ALA A 198 10.59 -4.69 -4.20
N PHE A 199 11.12 -5.69 -3.48
CA PHE A 199 12.09 -6.66 -4.01
C PHE A 199 11.55 -7.38 -5.25
N PHE A 200 10.31 -7.87 -5.18
CA PHE A 200 9.67 -8.56 -6.29
C PHE A 200 9.47 -7.65 -7.51
N LYS A 201 9.09 -6.39 -7.29
CA LYS A 201 9.00 -5.41 -8.39
C LYS A 201 10.35 -5.09 -9.01
N ALA A 202 11.42 -5.04 -8.20
CA ALA A 202 12.79 -4.82 -8.67
C ALA A 202 13.40 -6.04 -9.39
N GLY A 203 12.70 -7.18 -9.41
CA GLY A 203 13.18 -8.42 -10.04
C GLY A 203 14.02 -9.31 -9.14
N ASP A 204 14.31 -8.91 -7.89
CA ASP A 204 15.04 -9.75 -6.94
C ASP A 204 14.05 -10.58 -6.11
N VAL A 205 13.45 -11.58 -6.76
CA VAL A 205 12.46 -12.48 -6.15
C VAL A 205 13.08 -13.27 -4.99
N GLU A 206 14.31 -13.75 -5.13
CA GLU A 206 14.98 -14.49 -4.06
C GLU A 206 15.30 -13.59 -2.85
N GLY A 207 15.66 -12.32 -3.06
CA GLY A 207 15.85 -11.34 -1.99
C GLY A 207 14.60 -11.13 -1.16
N GLY A 208 13.45 -10.97 -1.80
CA GLY A 208 12.17 -10.87 -1.09
C GLY A 208 11.84 -12.15 -0.30
N LEU A 209 12.10 -13.34 -0.86
CA LEU A 209 11.87 -14.60 -0.13
C LEU A 209 12.80 -14.77 1.07
N ARG A 210 14.07 -14.38 0.97
CA ARG A 210 15.00 -14.38 2.11
C ARG A 210 14.48 -13.54 3.27
N LEU A 211 13.83 -12.40 2.99
CA LEU A 211 13.21 -11.57 4.03
C LEU A 211 11.96 -12.20 4.64
N ALA A 212 11.13 -12.83 3.82
CA ALA A 212 9.96 -13.56 4.29
C ALA A 212 10.37 -14.65 5.30
N ASP A 213 11.46 -15.36 5.01
CA ASP A 213 11.98 -16.41 5.89
C ASP A 213 12.54 -15.87 7.21
N MET A 214 12.97 -14.60 7.27
CA MET A 214 13.40 -13.98 8.53
C MET A 214 12.25 -13.86 9.53
N ILE A 215 11.03 -13.53 9.06
CA ILE A 215 9.87 -13.35 9.95
C ILE A 215 9.10 -14.64 10.21
N LYS A 216 9.42 -15.74 9.50
CA LYS A 216 8.77 -17.05 9.68
C LYS A 216 8.83 -17.56 11.13
N LYS A 217 9.89 -17.18 11.86
CA LYS A 217 10.13 -17.61 13.25
C LYS A 217 9.55 -16.64 14.29
N GLU A 218 8.95 -15.53 13.87
CA GLU A 218 8.36 -14.56 14.79
C GLU A 218 7.16 -15.19 15.50
N PRO A 219 7.12 -15.17 16.85
CA PRO A 219 6.03 -15.77 17.61
C PRO A 219 4.66 -15.22 17.21
N LEU A 220 4.57 -13.91 16.92
CA LEU A 220 3.33 -13.28 16.43
C LEU A 220 2.83 -13.89 15.12
N LEU A 221 3.73 -14.31 14.24
CA LEU A 221 3.36 -14.93 12.97
C LEU A 221 2.89 -16.39 13.15
N GLN A 222 3.39 -17.06 14.19
CA GLN A 222 3.04 -18.44 14.52
C GLN A 222 1.76 -18.54 15.35
N SER A 223 1.47 -17.55 16.19
CA SER A 223 0.34 -17.56 17.11
C SER A 223 -0.90 -16.85 16.57
N SER A 224 -0.78 -16.11 15.46
CA SER A 224 -1.85 -15.26 14.97
C SER A 224 -2.44 -15.81 13.68
N GLU A 225 -3.75 -16.05 13.73
CA GLU A 225 -4.53 -16.39 12.55
C GLU A 225 -4.47 -15.30 11.46
N TYR A 226 -4.17 -14.07 11.87
CA TYR A 226 -4.10 -12.90 11.03
C TYR A 226 -2.83 -12.85 10.16
N TYR A 227 -1.70 -13.37 10.67
CA TYR A 227 -0.40 -13.16 10.02
C TYR A 227 0.02 -14.28 9.07
N TRP A 228 -0.53 -15.47 9.25
CA TRP A 228 -0.23 -16.61 8.38
C TRP A 228 -0.67 -16.40 6.92
N PRO A 229 -1.87 -15.87 6.61
CA PRO A 229 -2.25 -15.53 5.23
C PRO A 229 -1.28 -14.56 4.56
N TYR A 230 -0.68 -13.62 5.30
CA TYR A 230 0.34 -12.74 4.72
C TYR A 230 1.58 -13.51 4.28
N TYR A 231 2.02 -14.46 5.09
CA TYR A 231 3.17 -15.29 4.73
C TYR A 231 2.90 -16.08 3.43
N VAL A 232 1.71 -16.67 3.29
CA VAL A 232 1.31 -17.36 2.05
C VAL A 232 1.22 -16.39 0.87
N SER A 233 0.68 -15.18 1.07
CA SER A 233 0.57 -14.15 0.02
C SER A 233 1.92 -13.67 -0.52
N ILE A 234 2.98 -13.74 0.30
CA ILE A 234 4.34 -13.43 -0.16
C ILE A 234 4.78 -14.48 -1.20
N TYR A 235 4.51 -15.77 -0.95
CA TYR A 235 4.86 -16.84 -1.88
C TYR A 235 4.03 -16.81 -3.16
N GLU A 236 2.74 -16.46 -3.07
CA GLU A 236 1.91 -16.15 -4.24
C GLU A 236 2.57 -15.06 -5.10
N ARG A 237 2.84 -13.89 -4.52
CA ARG A 237 3.42 -12.76 -5.25
C ARG A 237 4.79 -13.11 -5.81
N ALA A 238 5.63 -13.81 -5.05
CA ALA A 238 6.92 -14.26 -5.50
C ALA A 238 6.82 -15.16 -6.74
N ALA A 239 5.88 -16.12 -6.74
CA ALA A 239 5.68 -17.02 -7.89
C ALA A 239 5.15 -16.25 -9.11
N VAL A 240 4.21 -15.33 -8.93
CA VAL A 240 3.69 -14.47 -10.01
C VAL A 240 4.80 -13.60 -10.61
N HIS A 241 5.67 -13.02 -9.77
CA HIS A 241 6.79 -12.22 -10.25
C HIS A 241 7.85 -13.07 -10.95
N ALA A 242 8.20 -14.24 -10.40
CA ALA A 242 9.13 -15.17 -11.04
C ALA A 242 8.64 -15.58 -12.45
N GLU A 243 7.34 -15.81 -12.63
CA GLU A 243 6.74 -16.01 -13.96
C GLU A 243 6.91 -14.80 -14.88
N ARG A 244 6.57 -13.61 -14.39
CA ARG A 244 6.66 -12.37 -15.17
C ARG A 244 8.07 -12.08 -15.66
N PHE A 245 9.09 -12.46 -14.88
CA PHE A 245 10.49 -12.33 -15.28
C PHE A 245 11.03 -13.52 -16.08
N GLY A 246 10.22 -14.55 -16.33
CA GLY A 246 10.62 -15.74 -17.09
C GLY A 246 11.52 -16.70 -16.32
N GLU A 247 11.57 -16.61 -14.98
CA GLU A 247 12.38 -17.47 -14.13
C GLU A 247 11.66 -18.79 -13.81
N THR A 248 11.35 -19.59 -14.83
CA THR A 248 10.45 -20.77 -14.72
C THR A 248 10.84 -21.73 -13.60
N LYS A 249 12.14 -22.07 -13.48
CA LYS A 249 12.62 -22.98 -12.41
C LYS A 249 12.39 -22.42 -11.01
N LEU A 250 12.57 -21.10 -10.85
CA LEU A 250 12.31 -20.43 -9.58
C LEU A 250 10.81 -20.44 -9.31
N ALA A 251 10.01 -20.07 -10.30
CA ALA A 251 8.57 -20.02 -10.20
C ALA A 251 7.97 -21.38 -9.82
N ASP A 252 8.44 -22.49 -10.41
CA ASP A 252 8.01 -23.85 -10.08
C ASP A 252 8.35 -24.22 -8.64
N ARG A 253 9.56 -23.89 -8.19
CA ARG A 253 10.00 -24.12 -6.80
C ARG A 253 9.12 -23.35 -5.80
N ILE A 254 8.88 -22.07 -6.08
CA ILE A 254 8.05 -21.22 -5.21
C ILE A 254 6.60 -21.72 -5.22
N PHE A 255 6.08 -22.07 -6.38
CA PHE A 255 4.72 -22.58 -6.53
C PHE A 255 4.52 -23.89 -5.76
N GLY A 256 5.46 -24.84 -5.85
CA GLY A 256 5.43 -26.05 -5.03
C GLY A 256 5.37 -25.74 -3.53
N LYS A 257 6.13 -24.72 -3.09
CA LYS A 257 6.09 -24.27 -1.69
C LYS A 257 4.78 -23.58 -1.33
N LEU A 258 4.19 -22.78 -2.23
CA LEU A 258 2.88 -22.17 -2.06
C LEU A 258 1.80 -23.23 -1.86
N VAL A 259 1.81 -24.30 -2.66
CA VAL A 259 0.88 -25.44 -2.52
C VAL A 259 1.07 -26.13 -1.16
N GLU A 260 2.31 -26.39 -0.75
CA GLU A 260 2.61 -26.95 0.57
C GLU A 260 2.06 -26.07 1.71
N LEU A 261 2.32 -24.76 1.66
CA LEU A 261 1.87 -23.81 2.65
C LEU A 261 0.34 -23.72 2.70
N THR A 262 -0.30 -23.71 1.54
CA THR A 262 -1.77 -23.66 1.42
C THR A 262 -2.42 -24.91 2.01
N ASN A 263 -1.84 -26.09 1.81
CA ASN A 263 -2.34 -27.33 2.42
C ASN A 263 -2.05 -27.42 3.92
N SER A 264 -1.11 -26.64 4.43
CA SER A 264 -0.82 -26.53 5.87
C SER A 264 -1.64 -25.46 6.58
N LEU A 265 -2.56 -24.76 5.87
CA LEU A 265 -3.47 -23.81 6.49
C LEU A 265 -4.33 -24.55 7.53
N PRO A 266 -4.39 -24.08 8.79
CA PRO A 266 -5.17 -24.79 9.79
C PRO A 266 -6.68 -24.67 9.51
N ASP A 267 -7.40 -25.77 9.75
CA ASP A 267 -8.86 -25.81 9.61
C ASP A 267 -9.53 -24.85 10.62
N GLY A 268 -10.54 -24.08 10.18
CA GLY A 268 -11.37 -23.24 11.05
C GLY A 268 -11.04 -21.75 11.07
N PHE A 269 -10.13 -21.27 10.22
CA PHE A 269 -9.81 -19.85 10.09
C PHE A 269 -10.97 -19.09 9.42
N VAL A 270 -11.77 -18.38 10.23
CA VAL A 270 -13.03 -17.76 9.80
C VAL A 270 -12.85 -16.63 8.77
N LEU A 271 -11.70 -15.95 8.78
CA LEU A 271 -11.43 -14.81 7.89
C LEU A 271 -10.73 -15.19 6.59
N TYR A 272 -10.05 -16.34 6.54
CA TYR A 272 -9.22 -16.78 5.41
C TYR A 272 -9.16 -18.31 5.36
N ASP A 273 -10.32 -18.97 5.23
CA ASP A 273 -10.31 -20.39 4.89
C ASP A 273 -9.59 -20.61 3.54
N LYS A 274 -9.07 -21.82 3.33
CA LYS A 274 -8.30 -22.19 2.14
C LYS A 274 -8.99 -21.80 0.83
N GLU A 275 -10.30 -21.96 0.75
CA GLU A 275 -11.07 -21.68 -0.45
C GLU A 275 -11.23 -20.18 -0.70
N SER A 276 -11.51 -19.44 0.36
CA SER A 276 -11.56 -17.97 0.35
C SER A 276 -10.21 -17.36 0.01
N TYR A 277 -9.09 -17.94 0.45
CA TYR A 277 -7.76 -17.47 0.07
C TYR A 277 -7.45 -17.73 -1.42
N LEU A 278 -7.72 -18.96 -1.89
CA LEU A 278 -7.41 -19.35 -3.27
C LEU A 278 -8.32 -18.67 -4.31
N ALA A 279 -9.61 -18.50 -4.00
CA ALA A 279 -10.65 -18.11 -4.96
C ALA A 279 -11.53 -16.93 -4.49
N GLY A 280 -11.27 -16.33 -3.33
CA GLY A 280 -12.04 -15.20 -2.82
C GLY A 280 -11.67 -13.86 -3.47
N PRO A 281 -12.49 -12.82 -3.27
CA PRO A 281 -12.18 -11.47 -3.75
C PRO A 281 -11.07 -10.86 -2.90
N THR A 282 -9.86 -10.72 -3.44
CA THR A 282 -8.89 -9.78 -2.88
C THR A 282 -9.29 -8.35 -3.25
N GLU A 283 -8.79 -7.35 -2.52
CA GLU A 283 -9.03 -5.92 -2.80
C GLU A 283 -8.62 -5.52 -4.24
N ASP A 284 -7.82 -6.35 -4.91
CA ASP A 284 -7.34 -6.18 -6.29
C ASP A 284 -8.10 -7.02 -7.34
N GLY A 285 -9.15 -7.74 -6.94
CA GLY A 285 -10.10 -8.36 -7.88
C GLY A 285 -9.86 -9.83 -8.25
N GLY A 286 -9.14 -10.61 -7.44
CA GLY A 286 -9.11 -12.08 -7.56
C GLY A 286 -8.19 -12.75 -6.54
N GLY A 287 -8.57 -13.93 -6.03
CA GLY A 287 -7.73 -14.76 -5.16
C GLY A 287 -6.46 -15.24 -5.88
N VAL A 288 -5.65 -16.07 -5.22
CA VAL A 288 -4.40 -16.62 -5.80
C VAL A 288 -4.58 -17.13 -7.24
N ILE A 289 -5.71 -17.80 -7.52
CA ILE A 289 -6.04 -18.31 -8.85
C ILE A 289 -6.20 -17.18 -9.87
N GLY A 290 -6.85 -16.07 -9.49
CA GLY A 290 -7.00 -14.88 -10.33
C GLY A 290 -5.66 -14.22 -10.63
N SER A 291 -4.76 -14.15 -9.65
CA SER A 291 -3.39 -13.61 -9.82
C SER A 291 -2.62 -14.38 -10.90
N PHE A 292 -2.60 -15.72 -10.84
CA PHE A 292 -1.97 -16.55 -11.88
C PHE A 292 -2.68 -16.47 -13.22
N ALA A 293 -4.01 -16.44 -13.23
CA ALA A 293 -4.78 -16.36 -14.46
C ALA A 293 -4.48 -15.05 -15.22
N SER A 294 -4.30 -13.94 -14.50
CA SER A 294 -3.99 -12.62 -15.07
C SER A 294 -2.67 -12.55 -15.85
N ILE A 295 -1.76 -13.51 -15.62
CA ILE A 295 -0.46 -13.59 -16.29
C ILE A 295 -0.37 -14.79 -17.25
N GLY A 296 -1.49 -15.47 -17.51
CA GLY A 296 -1.53 -16.61 -18.44
C GLY A 296 -1.01 -17.93 -17.86
N ALA A 297 -0.78 -18.01 -16.54
CA ALA A 297 -0.27 -19.21 -15.88
C ALA A 297 -1.39 -20.24 -15.60
N TYR A 298 -2.14 -20.63 -16.65
CA TYR A 298 -3.37 -21.40 -16.51
C TYR A 298 -3.16 -22.81 -15.95
N GLU A 299 -2.04 -23.47 -16.23
CA GLU A 299 -1.73 -24.79 -15.64
C GLU A 299 -1.69 -24.73 -14.11
N ARG A 300 -1.07 -23.68 -13.55
CA ARG A 300 -1.04 -23.45 -12.11
C ARG A 300 -2.42 -23.13 -11.55
N CYS A 301 -3.25 -22.40 -12.30
CA CYS A 301 -4.65 -22.23 -11.93
C CYS A 301 -5.36 -23.58 -11.80
N ARG A 302 -5.14 -24.53 -12.73
CA ARG A 302 -5.76 -25.86 -12.66
C ARG A 302 -5.30 -26.64 -11.43
N GLU A 303 -4.01 -26.60 -11.13
CA GLU A 303 -3.45 -27.25 -9.94
C GLU A 303 -4.07 -26.69 -8.65
N LEU A 304 -4.17 -25.37 -8.53
CA LEU A 304 -4.79 -24.72 -7.37
C LEU A 304 -6.29 -24.98 -7.28
N ILE A 305 -7.01 -24.99 -8.41
CA ILE A 305 -8.44 -25.35 -8.45
C ILE A 305 -8.65 -26.78 -7.98
N GLY A 306 -7.71 -27.69 -8.29
CA GLY A 306 -7.73 -29.07 -7.80
C GLY A 306 -7.64 -29.20 -6.28
N LEU A 307 -7.23 -28.15 -5.57
CA LEU A 307 -7.17 -28.11 -4.10
C LEU A 307 -8.48 -27.65 -3.45
N LEU A 308 -9.45 -27.16 -4.22
CA LEU A 308 -10.75 -26.68 -3.77
C LEU A 308 -11.73 -27.84 -3.57
N GLU A 309 -12.64 -27.72 -2.61
CA GLU A 309 -13.58 -28.76 -2.22
C GLU A 309 -15.03 -28.37 -2.57
N SER A 310 -15.40 -27.11 -2.36
CA SER A 310 -16.69 -26.54 -2.67
C SER A 310 -16.87 -26.38 -4.17
N GLU A 311 -17.84 -27.11 -4.70
CA GLU A 311 -18.25 -27.02 -6.11
C GLU A 311 -18.62 -25.58 -6.53
N LEU A 312 -19.22 -24.79 -5.63
CA LEU A 312 -19.51 -23.37 -5.92
C LEU A 312 -18.23 -22.54 -6.08
N VAL A 313 -17.23 -22.78 -5.22
CA VAL A 313 -15.94 -22.05 -5.29
C VAL A 313 -15.16 -22.48 -6.52
N ILE A 314 -15.15 -23.77 -6.85
CA ILE A 314 -14.55 -24.30 -8.09
C ILE A 314 -15.14 -23.61 -9.33
N VAL A 315 -16.47 -23.48 -9.40
CA VAL A 315 -17.12 -22.78 -10.53
C VAL A 315 -16.70 -21.30 -10.58
N LYS A 316 -16.60 -20.61 -9.45
CA LYS A 316 -16.13 -19.21 -9.40
C LYS A 316 -14.68 -19.09 -9.86
N ALA A 317 -13.81 -20.01 -9.44
CA ALA A 317 -12.41 -20.01 -9.83
C ALA A 317 -12.23 -20.23 -11.35
N TRP A 318 -12.95 -21.19 -11.93
CA TRP A 318 -12.94 -21.40 -13.38
C TRP A 318 -13.49 -20.20 -14.15
N LYS A 319 -14.48 -19.49 -13.60
CA LYS A 319 -14.99 -18.24 -14.17
C LYS A 319 -13.90 -17.15 -14.18
N ASP A 320 -13.11 -17.03 -13.12
CA ASP A 320 -12.02 -16.05 -13.07
C ASP A 320 -10.88 -16.40 -14.05
N VAL A 321 -10.58 -17.70 -14.23
CA VAL A 321 -9.67 -18.18 -15.28
C VAL A 321 -10.19 -17.83 -16.67
N ALA A 322 -11.46 -18.15 -16.96
CA ALA A 322 -12.09 -17.86 -18.25
C ALA A 322 -12.07 -16.37 -18.57
N LYS A 323 -12.36 -15.52 -17.56
CA LYS A 323 -12.28 -14.05 -17.67
C LYS A 323 -10.89 -13.60 -18.07
N ALA A 324 -9.89 -14.04 -17.32
CA ALA A 324 -8.53 -13.61 -17.55
C ALA A 324 -8.01 -14.07 -18.92
N ALA A 325 -8.36 -15.29 -19.34
CA ALA A 325 -8.04 -15.82 -20.67
C ALA A 325 -8.69 -15.02 -21.79
N TYR A 326 -9.99 -14.72 -21.66
CA TYR A 326 -10.70 -13.89 -22.63
C TYR A 326 -10.09 -12.49 -22.77
N LEU A 327 -9.78 -11.84 -21.64
CA LEU A 327 -9.15 -10.51 -21.62
C LEU A 327 -7.75 -10.50 -22.25
N GLN A 328 -7.06 -11.64 -22.24
CA GLN A 328 -5.76 -11.84 -22.89
C GLN A 328 -5.88 -12.27 -24.36
N GLY A 329 -7.10 -12.51 -24.86
CA GLY A 329 -7.35 -12.99 -26.22
C GLY A 329 -7.14 -14.50 -26.41
N ASP A 330 -6.92 -15.27 -25.34
CA ASP A 330 -6.85 -16.73 -25.40
C ASP A 330 -8.26 -17.33 -25.37
N THR A 331 -8.91 -17.29 -26.53
CA THR A 331 -10.29 -17.79 -26.70
C THR A 331 -10.39 -19.30 -26.52
N LYS A 332 -9.30 -20.04 -26.75
CA LYS A 332 -9.24 -21.49 -26.55
C LYS A 332 -9.29 -21.81 -25.06
N GLU A 333 -8.41 -21.19 -24.28
CA GLU A 333 -8.40 -21.38 -22.83
C GLU A 333 -9.70 -20.89 -22.19
N ALA A 334 -10.19 -19.72 -22.62
CA ALA A 334 -11.46 -19.18 -22.13
C ALA A 334 -12.62 -20.18 -22.34
N SER A 335 -12.70 -20.79 -23.52
CA SER A 335 -13.71 -21.81 -23.84
C SER A 335 -13.54 -23.08 -23.01
N GLN A 336 -12.30 -23.53 -22.80
CA GLN A 336 -12.00 -24.70 -21.96
C GLN A 336 -12.41 -24.48 -20.50
N ALA A 337 -12.03 -23.34 -19.92
CA ALA A 337 -12.39 -22.97 -18.56
C ALA A 337 -13.92 -22.85 -18.36
N ILE A 338 -14.66 -22.34 -19.36
CA ILE A 338 -16.14 -22.35 -19.35
C ILE A 338 -16.67 -23.78 -19.34
N GLY A 339 -16.13 -24.66 -20.19
CA GLY A 339 -16.55 -26.07 -20.22
C GLY A 339 -16.30 -26.80 -18.90
N GLU A 340 -15.20 -26.50 -18.21
CA GLU A 340 -14.90 -26.99 -16.86
C GLU A 340 -15.94 -26.50 -15.84
N ALA A 341 -16.25 -25.19 -15.86
CA ALA A 341 -17.26 -24.58 -15.00
C ALA A 341 -18.66 -25.20 -15.24
N GLU A 342 -19.07 -25.39 -16.51
CA GLU A 342 -20.34 -26.02 -16.88
C GLU A 342 -20.44 -27.47 -16.38
N ARG A 343 -19.36 -28.24 -16.51
CA ARG A 343 -19.34 -29.63 -16.06
C ARG A 343 -19.53 -29.73 -14.55
N LYS A 344 -18.91 -28.82 -13.80
CA LYS A 344 -19.05 -28.70 -12.34
C LYS A 344 -20.44 -28.23 -11.96
N LEU A 345 -20.97 -27.20 -12.62
CA LEU A 345 -22.35 -26.74 -12.45
C LEU A 345 -23.37 -27.85 -12.68
N GLY A 346 -23.15 -28.74 -13.65
CA GLY A 346 -24.01 -29.89 -13.93
C GLY A 346 -24.15 -30.88 -12.77
N ARG A 347 -23.17 -30.94 -11.86
CA ARG A 347 -23.19 -31.76 -10.64
C ARG A 347 -23.95 -31.09 -9.49
N MET A 348 -24.21 -29.79 -9.60
CA MET A 348 -24.87 -28.98 -8.58
C MET A 348 -26.38 -28.81 -8.80
N LYS A 349 -26.99 -29.47 -9.80
CA LYS A 349 -28.38 -29.19 -10.25
C LYS A 349 -29.44 -29.15 -9.15
N ASP A 350 -29.24 -29.90 -8.07
CA ASP A 350 -30.18 -30.02 -6.95
C ASP A 350 -29.78 -29.16 -5.72
N SER A 351 -28.76 -28.30 -5.86
CA SER A 351 -28.25 -27.43 -4.79
C SER A 351 -28.84 -26.03 -4.86
N ASP A 352 -29.08 -25.40 -3.70
CA ASP A 352 -29.41 -23.97 -3.60
C ASP A 352 -28.37 -23.06 -4.28
N SER A 353 -27.11 -23.51 -4.32
CA SER A 353 -26.01 -22.79 -4.98
C SER A 353 -26.06 -22.85 -6.51
N TYR A 354 -26.88 -23.72 -7.10
CA TYR A 354 -27.01 -23.89 -8.55
C TYR A 354 -27.42 -22.60 -9.25
N LYS A 355 -28.41 -21.88 -8.71
CA LYS A 355 -28.93 -20.64 -9.34
C LYS A 355 -27.85 -19.57 -9.40
N ILE A 356 -27.03 -19.46 -8.36
CA ILE A 356 -25.93 -18.51 -8.26
C ILE A 356 -24.84 -18.89 -9.27
N ALA A 357 -24.40 -20.15 -9.25
CA ALA A 357 -23.38 -20.66 -10.15
C ALA A 357 -23.80 -20.58 -11.63
N LYS A 358 -25.06 -20.90 -11.93
CA LYS A 358 -25.63 -20.82 -13.28
C LYS A 358 -25.62 -19.39 -13.83
N ARG A 359 -26.01 -18.40 -13.02
CA ARG A 359 -25.99 -16.99 -13.43
C ARG A 359 -24.59 -16.56 -13.87
N PHE A 360 -23.54 -16.99 -13.16
CA PHE A 360 -22.16 -16.67 -13.53
C PHE A 360 -21.74 -17.29 -14.87
N VAL A 361 -22.10 -18.56 -15.10
CA VAL A 361 -21.79 -19.24 -16.36
C VAL A 361 -22.53 -18.60 -17.53
N ASP A 362 -23.82 -18.30 -17.35
CA ASP A 362 -24.66 -17.68 -18.39
C ASP A 362 -24.13 -16.27 -18.78
N GLU A 363 -23.71 -15.46 -17.80
CA GLU A 363 -23.08 -14.15 -18.03
C GLU A 363 -21.83 -14.26 -18.92
N TYR A 364 -20.95 -15.22 -18.65
CA TYR A 364 -19.72 -15.40 -19.43
C TYR A 364 -19.95 -15.97 -20.83
N ARG A 365 -20.94 -16.84 -20.98
CA ARG A 365 -21.32 -17.35 -22.30
C ARG A 365 -21.72 -16.21 -23.25
N SER A 366 -22.41 -15.20 -22.72
CA SER A 366 -22.78 -14.01 -23.48
C SER A 366 -21.57 -13.14 -23.88
N MET A 367 -20.49 -13.14 -23.08
CA MET A 367 -19.27 -12.39 -23.37
C MET A 367 -18.38 -13.07 -24.42
N THR A 368 -18.30 -14.39 -24.37
CA THR A 368 -17.40 -15.18 -25.24
C THR A 368 -18.03 -15.55 -26.58
N ASN A 369 -19.35 -15.42 -26.72
CA ASN A 369 -20.06 -15.65 -27.96
C ASN A 369 -21.12 -14.54 -28.19
N PRO A 370 -20.69 -13.29 -28.46
CA PRO A 370 -21.61 -12.21 -28.79
C PRO A 370 -22.25 -12.53 -30.14
N SER A 371 -23.56 -12.77 -30.11
CA SER A 371 -24.42 -13.03 -31.29
C SER A 371 -24.25 -12.03 -32.41
#